data_AF-A0A8H3XKG2-F1
#
_entry.id   AF-A0A8H3XKG2-F1
#
_cell.length_a   1.000
_cell.length_b   1.000
_cell.length_c   1.000
_cell.angle_alpha   90.00
_cell.angle_beta   90.00
_cell.angle_gamma   90.00
#
_symmetry.space_group_name_H-M   'P 1'
#
loop_
_entity.id
_entity.type
_entity.pdbx_description
1 polymer ?
#
loop_
_entity_poly.entity_id
_entity_poly.type
_entity_poly.pdbx_seq_one_letter_code
_entity_poly.pdbx_strand_id
1 'polypeptide(L)'
;MNNDPILNFIKDFSNLLENSEDFDVKIKVGEEPNIKEFKVHSYILSARSVYFKTAFSPPWARRENGIIIFNKPNISPSVFEILINYVYTGIFTSTGKNEISLIDIFIAADEIHLDIAQKIERYLLKTESAWKFPKDFIAIYKYDFTDLINLH
;
A
#
# COMPACT_ATOMS: atom_id res chain seq x y z
N MET A 1 -11.58 27.45 -13.44
CA MET A 1 -11.82 26.18 -12.74
C MET A 1 -11.66 25.07 -13.78
N ASN A 2 -10.80 24.07 -13.53
CA ASN A 2 -10.70 22.91 -14.43
C ASN A 2 -11.98 22.09 -14.27
N ASN A 3 -12.79 22.02 -15.32
CA ASN A 3 -14.06 21.27 -15.36
C ASN A 3 -13.85 19.81 -15.81
N ASP A 4 -12.65 19.25 -15.60
CA ASP A 4 -12.39 17.84 -15.92
C ASP A 4 -13.04 16.95 -14.86
N PRO A 5 -14.10 16.18 -15.20
CA PRO A 5 -14.82 15.36 -14.23
C PRO A 5 -13.92 14.30 -13.59
N ILE A 6 -12.93 13.77 -14.31
CA ILE A 6 -12.01 12.73 -13.81
C ILE A 6 -11.09 13.34 -12.76
N LEU A 7 -10.56 14.54 -13.00
CA LEU A 7 -9.68 15.21 -12.05
C LEU A 7 -10.41 15.59 -10.77
N ASN A 8 -11.68 15.99 -10.87
CA ASN A 8 -12.50 16.27 -9.69
C ASN A 8 -12.75 14.99 -8.88
N PHE A 9 -13.11 13.89 -9.53
CA PHE A 9 -13.26 12.60 -8.86
C PHE A 9 -11.99 12.17 -8.11
N ILE A 10 -10.82 12.30 -8.74
CA ILE A 10 -9.54 11.98 -8.10
C ILE A 10 -9.28 12.87 -6.87
N LYS A 11 -9.58 14.16 -6.96
CA LYS A 11 -9.44 15.09 -5.83
C LYS A 11 -10.40 14.76 -4.70
N ASP A 12 -11.65 14.39 -5.01
CA ASP A 12 -12.64 14.03 -4.00
C ASP A 12 -12.17 12.83 -3.18
N PHE A 13 -11.62 11.79 -3.84
CA PHE A 13 -11.03 10.64 -3.13
C PHE A 13 -9.73 10.97 -2.40
N SER A 14 -8.87 11.83 -2.95
CA SER A 14 -7.68 12.33 -2.22
C SER A 14 -8.10 13.04 -0.93
N ASN A 15 -9.11 13.90 -1.00
CA ASN A 15 -9.65 14.64 0.14
C ASN A 15 -10.27 13.70 1.19
N LEU A 16 -10.92 12.60 0.77
CA LEU A 16 -11.42 11.57 1.68
C LEU A 16 -10.28 10.91 2.47
N LEU A 17 -9.15 10.63 1.83
CA LEU A 17 -7.97 10.09 2.52
C LEU A 17 -7.38 11.12 3.50
N GLU A 18 -7.24 12.37 3.09
CA GLU A 18 -6.62 13.43 3.90
C GLU A 18 -7.43 13.81 5.14
N ASN A 19 -8.76 13.98 4.99
CA ASN A 19 -9.63 14.39 6.10
C ASN A 19 -10.10 13.20 6.96
N SER A 20 -10.12 11.99 6.38
CA SER A 20 -10.45 10.73 7.08
C SER A 20 -11.75 10.79 7.92
N GLU A 21 -12.73 11.61 7.52
CA GLU A 21 -14.07 11.60 8.13
C GLU A 21 -14.75 10.25 7.86
N ASP A 22 -15.56 9.76 8.81
CA ASP A 22 -16.24 8.45 8.71
C ASP A 22 -15.33 7.24 8.47
N PHE A 23 -14.04 7.34 8.81
CA PHE A 23 -13.14 6.19 8.80
C PHE A 23 -13.68 5.04 9.66
N ASP A 24 -13.54 3.82 9.17
CA ASP A 24 -13.96 2.60 9.84
C ASP A 24 -12.82 1.59 10.01
N VAL A 25 -11.60 1.96 9.59
CA VAL A 25 -10.38 1.17 9.75
C VAL A 25 -9.23 2.05 10.28
N LYS A 26 -8.48 1.51 11.23
CA LYS A 26 -7.15 1.99 11.61
C LYS A 26 -6.10 0.95 11.26
N ILE A 27 -5.13 1.34 10.44
CA ILE A 27 -4.00 0.51 10.07
C ILE A 27 -2.73 1.06 10.69
N LYS A 28 -2.10 0.31 11.57
CA LYS A 28 -0.76 0.63 12.11
C LYS A 28 0.30 -0.01 11.22
N VAL A 29 1.17 0.80 10.64
CA VAL A 29 2.16 0.38 9.65
C VAL A 29 3.56 0.63 10.18
N GLY A 30 4.48 -0.30 9.92
CA GLY A 30 5.85 -0.26 10.39
C GLY A 30 6.05 -0.81 11.80
N GLU A 31 7.30 -0.78 12.24
CA GLU A 31 7.74 -1.23 13.57
C GLU A 31 8.44 -0.09 14.30
N GLU A 32 8.45 -0.13 15.63
CA GLU A 32 9.13 0.85 16.47
C GLU A 32 10.61 1.01 16.07
N PRO A 33 11.13 2.26 15.96
CA PRO A 33 10.49 3.53 16.30
C PRO A 33 9.70 4.19 15.15
N ASN A 34 9.58 3.53 14.00
CA ASN A 34 9.01 4.09 12.77
C ASN A 34 7.62 3.52 12.47
N ILE A 35 6.68 3.76 13.39
CA ILE A 35 5.27 3.36 13.23
C ILE A 35 4.40 4.56 12.85
N LYS A 36 3.42 4.35 11.95
CA LYS A 36 2.41 5.36 11.58
C LYS A 36 1.02 4.72 11.57
N GLU A 37 0.04 5.40 12.16
CA GLU A 37 -1.37 5.00 12.07
C GLU A 37 -2.03 5.71 10.89
N PHE A 38 -2.74 4.95 10.07
CA PHE A 38 -3.56 5.43 8.95
C PHE A 38 -5.02 5.18 9.27
N LYS A 39 -5.84 6.22 9.13
CA LYS A 39 -7.31 6.13 9.21
C LYS A 39 -7.85 6.06 7.79
N VAL A 40 -8.59 4.99 7.47
CA VAL A 40 -8.99 4.68 6.09
C VAL A 40 -10.38 4.05 6.04
N HIS A 41 -10.92 3.89 4.82
CA HIS A 41 -12.26 3.38 4.57
C HIS A 41 -12.22 1.94 4.04
N SER A 42 -12.82 1.01 4.76
CA SER A 42 -12.78 -0.42 4.47
C SER A 42 -13.30 -0.74 3.07
N TYR A 43 -14.39 -0.10 2.63
CA TYR A 43 -14.99 -0.34 1.32
C TYR A 43 -14.10 0.08 0.16
N ILE A 44 -13.38 1.20 0.29
CA ILE A 44 -12.45 1.67 -0.76
C ILE A 44 -11.31 0.65 -0.91
N LEU A 45 -10.68 0.27 0.20
CA LEU A 45 -9.59 -0.71 0.19
C LEU A 45 -10.05 -2.08 -0.32
N SER A 46 -11.22 -2.54 0.13
CA SER A 46 -11.80 -3.84 -0.27
C SER A 46 -12.19 -3.89 -1.74
N ALA A 47 -12.56 -2.75 -2.35
CA ALA A 47 -12.85 -2.66 -3.77
C ALA A 47 -11.57 -2.73 -4.63
N ARG A 48 -10.43 -2.32 -4.07
CA ARG A 48 -9.14 -2.23 -4.78
C ARG A 48 -8.18 -3.38 -4.51
N SER A 49 -8.42 -4.16 -3.44
CA SER A 49 -7.55 -5.25 -3.01
C SER A 49 -8.36 -6.40 -2.41
N VAL A 50 -8.19 -7.61 -2.98
CA VAL A 50 -8.78 -8.84 -2.44
C VAL A 50 -8.19 -9.18 -1.07
N TYR A 51 -6.93 -8.79 -0.83
CA TYR A 51 -6.29 -8.91 0.48
C TYR A 51 -7.09 -8.15 1.54
N PHE A 52 -7.34 -6.85 1.33
CA PHE A 52 -8.11 -6.06 2.29
C PHE A 52 -9.57 -6.49 2.37
N LYS A 53 -10.19 -6.87 1.25
CA LYS A 53 -11.55 -7.43 1.25
C LYS A 53 -11.65 -8.63 2.19
N THR A 54 -10.66 -9.51 2.17
CA THR A 54 -10.61 -10.69 3.03
C THR A 54 -10.27 -10.31 4.47
N ALA A 55 -9.24 -9.49 4.68
CA ALA A 55 -8.77 -9.07 6.00
C ALA A 55 -9.82 -8.29 6.80
N PHE A 56 -10.68 -7.52 6.14
CA PHE A 56 -11.73 -6.72 6.77
C PHE A 56 -13.07 -7.45 6.89
N SER A 57 -13.20 -8.65 6.33
CA SER A 57 -14.39 -9.48 6.44
C SER A 57 -14.42 -10.25 7.77
N PRO A 58 -15.61 -10.51 8.36
CA PRO A 58 -15.75 -11.46 9.45
C PRO A 58 -15.40 -12.88 8.99
N PRO A 59 -14.86 -13.75 9.88
CA PRO A 59 -14.51 -13.48 11.29
C PRO A 59 -13.13 -12.84 11.50
N TRP A 60 -12.36 -12.55 10.44
CA TRP A 60 -10.93 -12.24 10.55
C TRP A 60 -10.67 -10.82 11.05
N ALA A 61 -11.59 -9.90 10.77
CA ALA A 61 -11.48 -8.51 11.18
C ALA A 61 -11.58 -8.36 12.71
N ARG A 62 -10.46 -7.96 13.35
CA ARG A 62 -10.47 -7.46 14.72
C ARG A 62 -11.15 -6.10 14.75
N ARG A 63 -12.16 -5.94 15.60
CA ARG A 63 -12.88 -4.67 15.80
C ARG A 63 -12.81 -4.19 17.23
N GLU A 64 -12.62 -2.88 17.40
CA GLU A 64 -12.65 -2.19 18.68
C GLU A 64 -13.58 -0.98 18.54
N ASN A 65 -14.65 -0.94 19.35
CA ASN A 65 -15.68 0.10 19.28
C ASN A 65 -16.24 0.33 17.87
N GLY A 66 -16.43 -0.75 17.10
CA GLY A 66 -16.94 -0.71 15.72
C GLY A 66 -15.87 -0.49 14.64
N ILE A 67 -14.66 -0.02 15.01
CA ILE A 67 -13.55 0.26 14.09
C ILE A 67 -12.69 -0.98 13.90
N ILE A 68 -12.32 -1.30 12.66
CA ILE A 68 -11.38 -2.38 12.35
C ILE A 68 -9.97 -1.93 12.74
N ILE A 69 -9.25 -2.76 13.50
CA ILE A 69 -7.86 -2.52 13.88
C ILE A 69 -6.98 -3.52 13.14
N PHE A 70 -6.04 -3.01 12.34
CA PHE A 70 -5.17 -3.82 11.49
C PHE A 70 -3.71 -3.39 11.66
N ASN A 71 -2.79 -4.35 11.60
CA ASN A 71 -1.35 -4.10 11.77
C ASN A 71 -0.59 -4.60 10.55
N LYS A 72 0.39 -3.81 10.08
CA LYS A 72 1.24 -4.12 8.94
C LYS A 72 2.70 -3.75 9.23
N PRO A 73 3.36 -4.49 10.13
CA PRO A 73 4.71 -4.15 10.61
C PRO A 73 5.77 -4.25 9.52
N ASN A 74 5.57 -5.14 8.56
CA ASN A 74 6.47 -5.48 7.47
C ASN A 74 6.47 -4.50 6.29
N ILE A 75 5.63 -3.46 6.31
CA ILE A 75 5.64 -2.39 5.30
C ILE A 75 6.10 -1.10 5.99
N SER A 76 6.99 -0.35 5.36
CA SER A 76 7.39 0.96 5.90
C SER A 76 6.27 1.99 5.73
N PRO A 77 6.11 2.93 6.67
CA PRO A 77 5.09 3.98 6.56
C PRO A 77 5.13 4.77 5.24
N SER A 78 6.33 5.05 4.72
CA SER A 78 6.52 5.81 3.49
C SER A 78 6.12 5.04 2.24
N VAL A 79 6.38 3.72 2.20
CA VAL A 79 5.90 2.86 1.11
C VAL A 79 4.38 2.74 1.17
N PHE A 80 3.81 2.53 2.37
CA PHE A 80 2.36 2.42 2.52
C PHE A 80 1.63 3.71 2.14
N GLU A 81 2.22 4.87 2.42
CA GLU A 81 1.68 6.17 2.01
C GLU A 81 1.57 6.31 0.49
N ILE A 82 2.52 5.77 -0.28
CA ILE A 82 2.40 5.71 -1.75
C ILE A 82 1.27 4.77 -2.17
N LEU A 83 1.20 3.58 -1.57
CA LEU A 83 0.22 2.56 -1.93
C LEU A 83 -1.22 2.98 -1.57
N ILE A 84 -1.42 3.62 -0.42
CA ILE A 84 -2.75 4.06 0.00
C ILE A 84 -3.24 5.24 -0.86
N ASN A 85 -2.36 6.16 -1.24
CA ASN A 85 -2.69 7.20 -2.22
C ASN A 85 -3.09 6.57 -3.57
N TYR A 86 -2.37 5.54 -4.02
CA TYR A 86 -2.72 4.81 -5.24
C TYR A 86 -4.09 4.11 -5.13
N VAL A 87 -4.40 3.51 -3.97
CA VAL A 87 -5.71 2.88 -3.72
C VAL A 87 -6.85 3.87 -3.89
N TYR A 88 -6.72 5.10 -3.36
CA TYR A 88 -7.78 6.10 -3.42
C TYR A 88 -7.88 6.80 -4.78
N THR A 89 -6.75 7.11 -5.41
CA THR A 89 -6.72 7.98 -6.59
C THR A 89 -6.52 7.23 -7.91
N GLY A 90 -6.02 5.99 -7.85
CA GLY A 90 -5.54 5.26 -9.03
C GLY A 90 -4.27 5.84 -9.66
N ILE A 91 -3.72 6.93 -9.10
CA ILE A 91 -2.50 7.58 -9.59
C ILE A 91 -1.31 6.98 -8.85
N PHE A 92 -0.36 6.44 -9.62
CA PHE A 92 0.91 6.01 -9.08
C PHE A 92 1.95 7.11 -9.29
N THR A 93 2.29 7.80 -8.22
CA THR A 93 3.37 8.78 -8.19
C THR A 93 4.45 8.32 -7.23
N SER A 94 5.54 7.79 -7.77
CA SER A 94 6.80 7.64 -7.03
C SER A 94 7.50 9.01 -6.94
N THR A 95 6.82 10.04 -6.45
CA THR A 95 7.38 11.40 -6.41
C THR A 95 8.31 11.52 -5.22
N GLY A 96 9.60 11.70 -5.54
CA GLY A 96 10.70 11.70 -4.60
C GLY A 96 10.69 12.82 -3.56
N LYS A 97 11.29 12.47 -2.42
CA LYS A 97 12.03 13.35 -1.50
C LYS A 97 13.02 12.55 -0.65
N ASN A 98 12.89 11.21 -0.62
CA ASN A 98 13.92 10.24 -0.24
C ASN A 98 13.77 9.04 -1.18
N GLU A 99 14.87 8.36 -1.50
CA GLU A 99 14.96 7.21 -2.41
C GLU A 99 14.17 5.96 -1.96
N ILE A 100 12.84 6.02 -1.91
CA ILE A 100 12.02 4.82 -1.70
C ILE A 100 12.28 3.89 -2.89
N SER A 101 12.71 2.65 -2.60
CA SER A 101 13.00 1.70 -3.67
C SER A 101 11.71 1.31 -4.36
N LEU A 102 11.75 1.26 -5.70
CA LEU A 102 10.66 0.73 -6.48
C LEU A 102 10.40 -0.75 -6.17
N ILE A 103 11.42 -1.47 -5.71
CA ILE A 103 11.31 -2.86 -5.25
C ILE A 103 10.60 -2.94 -3.90
N ASP A 104 10.91 -2.03 -2.95
CA ASP A 104 10.19 -1.97 -1.67
C ASP A 104 8.69 -1.72 -1.92
N ILE A 105 8.35 -0.88 -2.90
CA ILE A 105 6.96 -0.64 -3.33
C ILE A 105 6.37 -1.88 -3.98
N PHE A 106 7.10 -2.56 -4.86
CA PHE A 106 6.65 -3.80 -5.50
C PHE A 106 6.31 -4.88 -4.48
N ILE A 107 7.25 -5.21 -3.58
CA ILE A 107 7.09 -6.22 -2.53
C ILE A 107 5.83 -5.92 -1.71
N ALA A 108 5.70 -4.68 -1.22
CA ALA A 108 4.55 -4.28 -0.43
C ALA A 108 3.24 -4.36 -1.24
N ALA A 109 3.24 -3.88 -2.48
CA ALA A 109 2.06 -3.91 -3.36
C ALA A 109 1.61 -5.34 -3.66
N ASP A 110 2.55 -6.25 -3.91
CA ASP A 110 2.27 -7.66 -4.15
C ASP A 110 1.68 -8.33 -2.90
N GLU A 111 2.29 -8.10 -1.74
CA GLU A 111 1.83 -8.63 -0.46
C GLU A 111 0.37 -8.22 -0.15
N ILE A 112 0.01 -6.96 -0.41
CA ILE A 112 -1.38 -6.48 -0.26
C ILE A 112 -2.23 -6.61 -1.54
N HIS A 113 -1.77 -7.41 -2.51
CA HIS A 113 -2.50 -7.79 -3.72
C HIS A 113 -3.06 -6.60 -4.50
N LEU A 114 -2.24 -5.58 -4.75
CA LEU A 114 -2.57 -4.44 -5.60
C LEU A 114 -2.12 -4.67 -7.04
N ASP A 115 -2.95 -4.24 -7.98
CA ASP A 115 -2.71 -4.34 -9.43
C ASP A 115 -1.48 -3.57 -9.92
N ILE A 116 -0.98 -2.61 -9.14
CA ILE A 116 0.25 -1.89 -9.45
C ILE A 116 1.50 -2.78 -9.40
N ALA A 117 1.50 -3.87 -8.63
CA ALA A 117 2.63 -4.78 -8.52
C ALA A 117 3.07 -5.32 -9.89
N GLN A 118 2.12 -5.81 -10.69
CA GLN A 118 2.39 -6.31 -12.04
C GLN A 118 2.94 -5.24 -13.00
N LYS A 119 2.52 -3.98 -12.82
CA LYS A 119 3.03 -2.87 -13.65
C LYS A 119 4.49 -2.56 -13.30
N ILE A 120 4.80 -2.57 -11.99
CA ILE A 120 6.16 -2.34 -11.50
C ILE A 120 7.08 -3.48 -11.92
N GLU A 121 6.65 -4.73 -11.74
CA GLU A 121 7.41 -5.93 -12.15
C GLU A 121 7.81 -5.86 -13.63
N ARG A 122 6.84 -5.60 -14.52
CA ARG A 122 7.11 -5.48 -15.97
C ARG A 122 8.09 -4.35 -16.29
N TYR A 123 8.10 -3.28 -15.50
CA TYR A 123 9.05 -2.18 -15.68
C TYR A 123 10.45 -2.58 -15.24
N LEU A 124 10.59 -3.23 -14.07
CA LEU A 124 11.85 -3.74 -13.54
C LEU A 124 12.49 -4.78 -14.48
N LEU A 125 11.70 -5.70 -15.03
CA LEU A 125 12.18 -6.72 -15.97
C LEU A 125 12.69 -6.14 -17.31
N LYS A 126 12.21 -4.96 -17.71
CA LYS A 126 12.59 -4.32 -18.98
C LYS A 126 13.81 -3.41 -18.86
N THR A 127 14.22 -3.04 -17.63
CA THR A 127 15.08 -1.89 -17.43
C THR A 127 16.13 -2.18 -16.37
N GLU A 128 17.36 -2.51 -16.77
CA GLU A 128 18.48 -2.71 -15.82
C GLU A 128 18.78 -1.47 -14.97
N SER A 129 18.59 -0.26 -15.52
CA SER A 129 18.80 1.00 -14.79
C SER A 129 17.72 1.32 -13.76
N ALA A 130 16.60 0.59 -13.74
CA ALA A 130 15.57 0.73 -12.71
C ALA A 130 15.99 0.11 -11.37
N TRP A 131 17.02 -0.74 -11.39
CA TRP A 131 17.53 -1.46 -10.23
C TRP A 131 18.54 -0.61 -9.45
N LYS A 132 18.30 -0.45 -8.15
CA LYS A 132 19.23 0.17 -7.19
C LYS A 132 20.11 -0.89 -6.54
N PHE A 133 21.06 -1.40 -7.31
CA PHE A 133 22.04 -2.35 -6.80
C PHE A 133 22.96 -1.73 -5.72
N PRO A 134 23.35 -2.50 -4.69
CA PRO A 134 22.97 -3.89 -4.40
C PRO A 134 21.71 -4.03 -3.53
N LYS A 135 21.17 -2.91 -3.02
CA LYS A 135 20.07 -2.88 -2.04
C LYS A 135 18.85 -3.67 -2.52
N ASP A 136 18.50 -3.48 -3.77
CA ASP A 136 17.36 -4.09 -4.45
C ASP A 136 17.48 -5.62 -4.56
N PHE A 137 18.69 -6.12 -4.83
CA PHE A 137 18.96 -7.57 -4.87
C PHE A 137 18.78 -8.22 -3.49
N ILE A 138 19.26 -7.55 -2.44
CA ILE A 138 19.12 -8.03 -1.05
C ILE A 138 17.64 -8.04 -0.63
N ALA A 139 16.86 -7.05 -1.06
CA ALA A 139 15.43 -6.97 -0.76
C ALA A 139 14.66 -8.16 -1.36
N ILE A 140 14.87 -8.46 -2.65
CA ILE A 140 14.24 -9.63 -3.30
C ILE A 140 14.65 -10.93 -2.64
N TYR A 141 15.95 -11.13 -2.40
CA TYR A 141 16.43 -12.37 -1.78
C TYR A 141 15.79 -12.63 -0.41
N LYS A 142 15.61 -11.58 0.41
CA LYS A 142 14.91 -11.69 1.69
C LYS A 142 13.42 -11.97 1.52
N TYR A 143 12.77 -11.31 0.56
CA TYR A 143 11.35 -11.50 0.27
C TYR A 143 11.04 -12.95 -0.14
N ASP A 144 11.76 -13.48 -1.13
CA ASP A 144 11.59 -14.84 -1.65
C ASP A 144 11.85 -15.89 -0.55
N PHE A 145 12.85 -15.66 0.31
CA PHE A 145 13.13 -16.53 1.46
C PHE A 145 12.03 -16.48 2.54
N THR A 146 11.36 -15.34 2.72
CA THR A 146 10.28 -15.18 3.71
C THR A 146 9.00 -15.85 3.23
N ASP A 147 8.68 -15.76 1.94
CA ASP A 147 7.53 -16.45 1.34
C ASP A 147 7.70 -17.98 1.40
N LEU A 148 8.92 -18.50 1.25
CA LEU A 148 9.22 -19.93 1.42
C LEU A 148 9.01 -20.43 2.85
N ILE A 149 9.24 -19.58 3.87
CA ILE A 149 9.06 -19.96 5.29
C ILE A 149 7.59 -19.89 5.71
N ASN A 150 6.80 -18.98 5.14
CA ASN A 150 5.37 -18.82 5.44
C ASN A 150 4.46 -19.90 4.82
N LEU A 151 5.05 -20.91 4.16
CA LEU A 151 4.39 -22.09 3.58
C LEU A 151 4.40 -23.33 4.50
N HIS A 152 4.86 -23.20 5.76
CA HIS A 152 4.89 -24.27 6.78
C HIS A 152 4.28 -23.79 8.11
#